data_AF-W7X0S9-F1
#
_entry.id   AF-W7X0S9-F1
#
_cell.length_a   1.000
_cell.length_b   1.000
_cell.length_c   1.000
_cell.angle_alpha   90.00
_cell.angle_beta   90.00
_cell.angle_gamma   90.00
#
_symmetry.space_group_name_H-M   'P 1'
#
loop_
_entity.id
_entity.type
_entity.pdbx_description
1 polymer ?
#
loop_
_entity_poly.entity_id
_entity_poly.type
_entity_poly.pdbx_seq_one_letter_code
_entity_poly.pdbx_strand_id
1 'polypeptide(L)'
;MEGNPDERPDRAAMRTELRTLMEACIDALPEAFRTVFMLRAVEEMSVEEVSVALGLPEATVRTRFFRARGLLREGLARDIDHAMADAFSFDGARCDRIVAGVMARLASHDGAVGP
;
A
#
# COMPACT_ATOMS: atom_id res chain seq x y z
N MET A 1 7.36 18.13 -29.04
CA MET A 1 7.67 16.91 -28.27
C MET A 1 7.12 17.13 -26.88
N GLU A 2 5.82 16.92 -26.69
CA GLU A 2 5.23 16.84 -25.36
C GLU A 2 5.81 15.59 -24.69
N GLY A 3 6.58 15.79 -23.62
CA GLY A 3 7.07 14.69 -22.78
C GLY A 3 5.88 13.90 -22.26
N ASN A 4 5.98 12.58 -22.31
CA ASN A 4 4.91 11.70 -21.86
C ASN A 4 4.59 12.08 -20.40
N PRO A 5 3.33 12.39 -20.03
CA PRO A 5 2.98 12.73 -18.65
C PRO A 5 3.36 11.64 -17.65
N ASP A 6 3.64 10.42 -18.12
CA ASP A 6 4.16 9.33 -17.31
C ASP A 6 5.67 9.36 -17.05
N GLU A 7 6.47 10.14 -17.79
CA GLU A 7 7.93 10.24 -17.62
C GLU A 7 8.35 11.25 -16.55
N ARG A 8 7.39 11.94 -15.92
CA ARG A 8 7.70 12.82 -14.79
C ARG A 8 8.27 11.98 -13.64
N PRO A 9 9.39 12.39 -13.02
CA PRO A 9 10.11 11.57 -12.03
C PRO A 9 9.24 11.24 -10.81
N ASP A 10 8.37 12.15 -10.39
CA ASP A 10 7.40 11.95 -9.30
C ASP A 10 6.37 10.87 -9.64
N ARG A 11 5.85 10.84 -10.88
CA ARG A 11 4.90 9.81 -11.33
C ARG A 11 5.56 8.45 -11.51
N ALA A 12 6.80 8.42 -12.01
CA ALA A 12 7.56 7.19 -12.16
C ALA A 12 7.88 6.54 -10.80
N ALA A 13 8.26 7.35 -9.80
CA ALA A 13 8.47 6.89 -8.44
C ALA A 13 7.18 6.30 -7.83
N MET A 14 6.06 7.02 -7.93
CA MET A 14 4.76 6.57 -7.42
C MET A 14 4.32 5.22 -8.03
N ARG A 15 4.48 5.04 -9.35
CA ARG A 15 4.15 3.76 -10.01
C ARG A 15 5.04 2.61 -9.52
N THR A 16 6.31 2.91 -9.24
CA THR A 16 7.26 1.92 -8.74
C THR A 16 6.88 1.49 -7.33
N GLU A 17 6.56 2.43 -6.45
CA GLU A 17 6.08 2.14 -5.09
C GLU A 17 4.81 1.29 -5.09
N LEU A 18 3.82 1.66 -5.93
CA LEU A 18 2.59 0.88 -6.06
C LEU A 18 2.86 -0.54 -6.56
N ARG A 19 3.74 -0.69 -7.55
CA ARG A 19 4.16 -2.01 -8.06
C ARG A 19 4.77 -2.85 -6.95
N THR A 20 5.75 -2.30 -6.22
CA THR A 20 6.43 -3.01 -5.13
C THR A 20 5.43 -3.46 -4.05
N LEU A 21 4.44 -2.62 -3.73
CA LEU A 21 3.40 -2.98 -2.77
C LEU A 21 2.52 -4.14 -3.28
N MET A 22 2.12 -4.10 -4.56
CA MET A 22 1.35 -5.19 -5.17
C MET A 22 2.15 -6.50 -5.19
N GLU A 23 3.43 -6.44 -5.55
CA GLU A 23 4.34 -7.59 -5.55
C GLU A 23 4.46 -8.19 -4.15
N ALA A 24 4.71 -7.37 -3.12
CA ALA A 24 4.79 -7.80 -1.73
C ALA A 24 3.49 -8.46 -1.23
N CYS A 25 2.32 -7.90 -1.59
CA CYS A 25 1.03 -8.49 -1.25
C CYS A 25 0.79 -9.84 -1.94
N ILE A 26 1.21 -10.00 -3.19
CA ILE A 26 1.14 -11.28 -3.92
C ILE A 26 2.11 -12.30 -3.30
N ASP A 27 3.31 -11.86 -2.92
CA ASP A 27 4.32 -12.69 -2.26
C ASP A 27 3.94 -13.08 -0.82
N ALA A 28 3.02 -12.37 -0.19
CA ALA A 28 2.45 -12.76 1.10
C ALA A 28 1.37 -13.86 0.98
N LEU A 29 0.82 -14.10 -0.23
CA LEU A 29 -0.17 -15.16 -0.42
C LEU A 29 0.45 -16.55 -0.19
N PRO A 30 -0.25 -17.49 0.46
CA PRO A 30 0.15 -18.89 0.47
C PRO A 30 0.38 -19.44 -0.94
N GLU A 31 1.41 -20.26 -1.12
CA GLU A 31 1.89 -20.74 -2.44
C GLU A 31 0.74 -21.28 -3.31
N ALA A 32 -0.12 -22.14 -2.76
CA ALA A 32 -1.24 -22.73 -3.49
C ALA A 32 -2.26 -21.70 -4.03
N PHE A 33 -2.38 -20.53 -3.38
CA PHE A 33 -3.24 -19.43 -3.82
C PHE A 33 -2.49 -18.49 -4.77
N ARG A 34 -1.21 -18.21 -4.49
CA ARG A 34 -0.34 -17.40 -5.36
C ARG A 34 -0.24 -17.98 -6.75
N THR A 35 0.04 -19.28 -6.87
CA THR A 35 0.17 -19.96 -8.17
C THR A 35 -1.11 -19.84 -8.99
N VAL A 36 -2.27 -20.10 -8.37
CA VAL A 36 -3.57 -19.96 -9.06
C VAL A 36 -3.85 -18.51 -9.44
N PHE A 37 -3.48 -17.55 -8.59
CA PHE A 37 -3.63 -16.12 -8.87
C PHE A 37 -2.77 -15.68 -10.05
N MET A 38 -1.49 -16.04 -10.08
CA MET A 38 -0.58 -15.69 -11.18
C MET A 38 -1.10 -16.21 -12.52
N LEU A 39 -1.46 -17.50 -12.59
CA LEU A 39 -1.94 -18.10 -13.83
C LEU A 39 -3.27 -17.47 -14.30
N ARG A 40 -4.18 -17.11 -13.38
CA ARG A 40 -5.51 -16.57 -13.72
C ARG A 40 -5.53 -15.06 -13.98
N ALA A 41 -4.78 -14.28 -13.21
CA ALA A 41 -4.87 -12.82 -13.20
C ALA A 41 -3.70 -12.14 -13.93
N VAL A 42 -2.55 -12.81 -14.05
CA VAL A 42 -1.36 -12.26 -14.71
C VAL A 42 -1.16 -12.91 -16.08
N GLU A 43 -1.22 -14.24 -16.14
CA GLU A 43 -1.11 -14.98 -17.41
C GLU A 43 -2.44 -15.12 -18.16
N GLU A 44 -3.53 -14.59 -17.60
CA GLU A 44 -4.89 -14.59 -18.18
C GLU A 44 -5.44 -15.97 -18.59
N MET A 45 -4.90 -17.06 -18.05
CA MET A 45 -5.35 -18.42 -18.36
C MET A 45 -6.80 -18.65 -17.91
N SER A 46 -7.52 -19.51 -18.63
CA SER A 46 -8.86 -20.00 -18.26
C SER A 46 -8.83 -20.89 -17.00
N VAL A 47 -10.01 -21.18 -16.42
CA VAL A 47 -10.08 -22.07 -15.24
C VAL A 47 -9.70 -23.50 -15.63
N GLU A 48 -10.10 -23.87 -16.83
CA GLU A 48 -9.90 -25.16 -17.47
C GLU A 48 -8.40 -25.41 -17.74
N GLU A 49 -7.69 -24.42 -18.30
CA GLU A 49 -6.24 -24.50 -18.53
C GLU A 49 -5.45 -24.61 -17.21
N VAL A 50 -5.84 -23.84 -16.18
CA VAL A 50 -5.19 -23.92 -14.87
C VAL A 50 -5.47 -25.24 -14.17
N SER A 51 -6.69 -25.77 -14.31
CA SER A 51 -7.08 -27.09 -13.83
C SER A 51 -6.18 -28.18 -14.42
N VAL A 52 -5.96 -28.15 -15.74
CA VAL A 52 -5.05 -29.08 -16.43
C VAL A 52 -3.60 -28.86 -16.01
N ALA A 53 -3.12 -27.62 -15.99
CA ALA A 53 -1.73 -27.29 -15.67
C ALA A 53 -1.32 -27.71 -14.25
N LEU A 54 -2.24 -27.63 -13.29
CA LEU A 54 -1.98 -27.94 -11.87
C LEU A 54 -2.51 -29.32 -11.43
N GLY A 55 -3.24 -30.04 -12.30
CA GLY A 55 -3.87 -31.31 -11.95
C GLY A 55 -4.93 -31.17 -10.84
N LEU A 56 -5.65 -30.04 -10.81
CA LEU A 56 -6.65 -29.72 -9.78
C LEU A 56 -8.06 -29.70 -10.36
N PRO A 57 -9.10 -30.07 -9.61
CA PRO A 57 -10.48 -29.85 -10.05
C PRO A 57 -10.76 -28.35 -10.31
N GLU A 58 -11.51 -28.02 -11.36
CA GLU A 58 -11.90 -26.64 -11.65
C GLU A 58 -12.57 -25.93 -10.47
N ALA A 59 -13.39 -26.64 -9.69
CA ALA A 59 -14.02 -26.10 -8.48
C ALA A 59 -12.96 -25.65 -7.45
N THR A 60 -11.86 -26.39 -7.33
CA THR A 60 -10.71 -26.02 -6.50
C THR A 60 -9.99 -24.81 -7.07
N VAL A 61 -9.82 -24.71 -8.39
CA VAL A 61 -9.22 -23.52 -9.03
C VAL A 61 -10.07 -22.27 -8.76
N ARG A 62 -11.39 -22.34 -8.97
CA ARG A 62 -12.32 -21.22 -8.72
C ARG A 62 -12.28 -20.77 -7.26
N THR A 63 -12.34 -21.71 -6.32
CA THR A 63 -12.30 -21.41 -4.87
C THR A 63 -10.95 -20.85 -4.43
N ARG A 64 -9.83 -21.42 -4.92
CA ARG A 64 -8.48 -20.89 -4.64
C ARG A 64 -8.29 -19.50 -5.21
N PHE A 65 -8.74 -19.24 -6.43
CA PHE A 65 -8.65 -17.91 -7.05
C PHE A 65 -9.48 -16.87 -6.28
N PHE A 66 -10.70 -17.22 -5.89
CA PHE A 66 -11.54 -16.34 -5.08
C PHE A 66 -10.89 -16.01 -3.73
N ARG A 67 -10.36 -17.03 -3.03
CA ARG A 67 -9.64 -16.83 -1.75
C ARG A 67 -8.37 -16.00 -1.93
N ALA A 68 -7.60 -16.24 -2.99
CA ALA A 68 -6.40 -15.45 -3.30
C ALA A 68 -6.75 -13.96 -3.46
N ARG A 69 -7.83 -13.63 -4.19
CA ARG A 69 -8.30 -12.25 -4.34
C ARG A 69 -8.77 -11.63 -3.02
N GLY A 70 -9.39 -12.43 -2.14
CA GLY A 70 -9.77 -11.99 -0.80
C GLY A 70 -8.55 -11.61 0.04
N LEU A 71 -7.59 -12.53 0.14
CA LEU A 71 -6.35 -12.31 0.88
C LEU A 71 -5.53 -11.13 0.35
N LEU A 72 -5.48 -10.96 -0.98
CA LEU A 72 -4.79 -9.81 -1.58
C LEU A 72 -5.46 -8.48 -1.20
N ARG A 73 -6.79 -8.44 -1.20
CA ARG A 73 -7.56 -7.25 -0.77
C ARG A 73 -7.37 -6.96 0.71
N GLU A 74 -7.36 -7.98 1.56
CA GLU A 74 -7.11 -7.84 3.00
C GLU A 74 -5.68 -7.34 3.27
N GLY A 75 -4.68 -7.84 2.54
CA GLY A 75 -3.31 -7.36 2.60
C GLY A 75 -3.22 -5.87 2.26
N LEU A 76 -3.75 -5.50 1.09
CA LEU A 76 -3.75 -4.12 0.63
C LEU A 76 -4.53 -3.18 1.56
N ALA A 77 -5.66 -3.62 2.10
CA ALA A 77 -6.44 -2.83 3.06
C ALA A 77 -5.63 -2.52 4.32
N ARG A 78 -4.88 -3.49 4.86
CA ARG A 78 -4.01 -3.27 6.03
C ARG A 78 -2.89 -2.27 5.73
N ASP A 79 -2.26 -2.37 4.55
CA ASP A 79 -1.20 -1.43 4.16
C ASP A 79 -1.75 0.00 3.98
N ILE A 80 -2.96 0.12 3.41
CA ILE A 80 -3.66 1.40 3.31
C ILE A 80 -4.00 1.94 4.69
N ASP A 81 -4.54 1.11 5.60
CA ASP A 81 -4.88 1.54 6.97
C ASP A 81 -3.63 2.06 7.70
N HIS A 82 -2.48 1.40 7.52
CA HIS A 82 -1.21 1.86 8.06
C HIS A 82 -0.75 3.18 7.43
N ALA A 83 -0.79 3.28 6.10
CA ALA A 83 -0.46 4.51 5.39
C ALA A 83 -1.38 5.68 5.75
N MET A 84 -2.66 5.42 6.03
CA MET A 84 -3.62 6.42 6.50
C MET A 84 -3.27 6.87 7.91
N ALA A 85 -2.96 5.95 8.82
CA ALA A 85 -2.49 6.30 10.16
C ALA A 85 -1.24 7.19 10.12
N ASP A 86 -0.28 6.88 9.23
CA ASP A 86 0.93 7.67 9.04
C ASP A 86 0.67 9.03 8.35
N ALA A 87 -0.15 9.06 7.30
CA ALA A 87 -0.48 10.29 6.58
C ALA A 87 -1.24 11.30 7.45
N PHE A 88 -2.06 10.80 8.37
CA PHE A 88 -2.81 11.60 9.33
C PHE A 88 -2.15 11.67 10.71
N SER A 89 -0.90 11.19 10.87
CA SER A 89 -0.14 11.25 12.13
C SER A 89 0.28 12.68 12.53
N PHE A 90 -0.39 13.70 12.00
CA PHE A 90 -0.32 15.09 12.46
C PHE A 90 -1.06 15.26 13.79
N ASP A 91 -0.79 14.40 14.77
CA ASP A 91 -1.44 14.41 16.09
C ASP A 91 -0.40 14.62 17.19
N GLY A 92 -0.36 15.83 17.74
CA GLY A 92 0.43 16.18 18.92
C GLY A 92 1.88 16.53 18.65
N ALA A 93 2.77 15.57 18.41
CA ALA A 93 4.21 15.75 18.64
C ALA A 93 4.90 16.87 17.81
N ARG A 94 4.44 17.14 16.59
CA ARG A 94 4.94 18.26 15.75
C ARG A 94 4.35 19.60 16.19
N CYS A 95 3.06 19.63 16.54
CA CYS A 95 2.40 20.81 17.08
C CYS A 95 2.97 21.15 18.46
N ASP A 96 3.17 20.18 19.34
CA ASP A 96 3.75 20.35 20.68
C ASP A 96 5.15 20.97 20.60
N ARG A 97 5.97 20.54 19.65
CA ARG A 97 7.31 21.12 19.44
C ARG A 97 7.24 22.58 19.00
N ILE A 98 6.30 22.92 18.12
CA ILE A 98 6.10 24.29 17.64
C ILE A 98 5.50 25.16 18.76
N VAL A 99 4.48 24.68 19.45
CA VAL A 99 3.82 25.37 20.58
C VAL A 99 4.82 25.59 21.72
N ALA A 100 5.61 24.59 22.09
CA ALA A 100 6.67 24.74 23.09
C ALA A 100 7.69 25.82 22.67
N GLY A 101 8.08 25.85 21.39
CA GLY A 101 8.97 26.88 20.86
C GLY A 101 8.39 28.29 20.87
N VAL A 102 7.08 28.44 20.64
CA VAL A 102 6.37 29.73 20.70
C VAL A 102 6.21 30.19 22.15
N MET A 103 5.76 29.33 23.05
CA MET A 103 5.59 29.66 24.47
C MET A 103 6.92 30.03 25.13
N ALA A 104 8.02 29.36 24.77
CA ALA A 104 9.36 29.73 25.25
C ALA A 104 9.79 31.13 24.78
N ARG A 105 9.46 31.51 23.54
CA ARG A 105 9.76 32.85 23.01
C ARG A 105 8.91 33.94 23.68
N LEU A 106 7.62 33.68 23.90
CA LEU A 106 6.73 34.61 24.58
C LEU A 106 7.15 34.82 26.05
N ALA A 107 7.49 33.74 26.76
CA ALA A 107 8.02 33.84 28.12
C ALA A 107 9.32 34.64 28.22
N SER A 108 10.19 34.58 27.19
CA SER A 108 11.40 35.41 27.12
C SER A 108 11.13 36.88 26.75
N HIS A 109 9.97 37.20 26.19
CA HIS A 109 9.59 38.55 25.78
C HIS A 109 8.77 39.28 26.86
N ASP A 110 7.95 38.57 27.63
CA ASP A 110 7.20 39.12 28.78
C ASP A 110 8.09 39.44 29.99
N GLY A 111 9.35 38.99 30.01
CA GLY A 111 10.36 39.41 30.99
C GLY A 111 10.96 40.81 30.72
N ALA A 112 10.62 41.45 29.59
CA ALA A 112 11.15 42.75 29.19
C ALA A 112 10.14 43.91 29.33
N VAL A 113 8.93 43.65 29.84
CA VAL A 113 7.93 44.68 30.14
C VAL A 113 7.58 44.62 31.62
N GLY A 114 8.30 45.40 32.41
CA GLY A 114 7.88 45.72 33.77
C GLY A 114 8.66 46.89 34.34
N PRO A 115 8.08 47.60 35.32
CA PRO A 115 6.77 48.24 35.28
C PRO A 115 6.78 49.59 34.52
#